data_AF-A0A959GF92-F1
#
_entry.id   AF-A0A959GF92-F1
#
_cell.length_a   1.000
_cell.length_b   1.000
_cell.length_c   1.000
_cell.angle_alpha   90.00
_cell.angle_beta   90.00
_cell.angle_gamma   90.00
#
_symmetry.space_group_name_H-M   'P 1'
#
loop_
_entity.id
_entity.type
_entity.pdbx_description
1 polymer ?
#
loop_
_entity_poly.entity_id
_entity_poly.type
_entity_poly.pdbx_seq_one_letter_code
_entity_poly.pdbx_strand_id
1 'polypeptide(L)'
;VTLKFGPVKASYNGQITFQERNAETRHMQLLGKGLDSKGKGSADMLMNGKLVEKDGGTEVTCSMEVTITGMLAQFGSRLITDVSNSVFDQFVDNFKAKLAGGEVDNTLKAGSMMGSVVKGILGKK
;
A
#
# COMPACT_ATOMS: atom_id res chain seq x y z
N VAL A 1 3.20 3.20 -10.58
CA VAL A 1 3.90 2.21 -9.73
C VAL A 1 3.75 0.83 -10.35
N THR A 2 4.71 -0.09 -10.16
CA THR A 2 4.62 -1.44 -10.72
C THR A 2 4.70 -2.49 -9.62
N LEU A 3 3.71 -3.36 -9.52
CA LEU A 3 3.55 -4.35 -8.46
C LEU A 3 3.54 -5.76 -9.05
N LYS A 4 3.90 -6.75 -8.22
CA LYS A 4 3.85 -8.16 -8.56
C LYS A 4 2.89 -8.88 -7.62
N PHE A 5 1.87 -9.49 -8.19
CA PHE A 5 0.87 -10.32 -7.51
C PHE A 5 1.05 -11.76 -8.00
N GLY A 6 1.85 -12.55 -7.27
CA GLY A 6 2.20 -13.91 -7.71
C GLY A 6 2.86 -13.90 -9.11
N PRO A 7 2.31 -14.60 -10.12
CA PRO A 7 2.87 -14.60 -11.48
C PRO A 7 2.51 -13.35 -12.29
N VAL A 8 1.57 -12.51 -11.82
CA VAL A 8 1.08 -11.35 -12.56
C VAL A 8 1.82 -10.10 -12.13
N LYS A 9 2.29 -9.35 -13.13
CA LYS A 9 2.84 -8.00 -12.97
C LYS A 9 1.79 -7.00 -13.43
N ALA A 10 1.46 -6.04 -12.56
CA ALA A 10 0.54 -4.96 -12.86
C ALA A 10 1.24 -3.62 -12.69
N SER A 11 0.96 -2.68 -13.57
CA SER A 11 1.58 -1.36 -13.57
C SER A 11 0.49 -0.33 -13.56
N TYR A 12 0.35 0.39 -12.45
CA TYR A 12 -0.71 1.38 -12.29
C TYR A 12 -0.18 2.79 -12.52
N ASN A 13 -0.91 3.54 -13.36
CA ASN A 13 -0.84 4.99 -13.42
C ASN A 13 -1.85 5.52 -12.40
N GLY A 14 -1.33 6.07 -11.30
CA GLY A 14 -2.14 6.46 -10.15
C GLY A 14 -2.14 7.96 -9.89
N GLN A 15 -3.24 8.45 -9.35
CA GLN A 15 -3.40 9.80 -8.83
C GLN A 15 -3.93 9.72 -7.40
N ILE A 16 -3.39 10.57 -6.52
CA ILE A 16 -3.85 10.75 -5.14
C ILE A 16 -4.32 12.19 -4.97
N THR A 17 -5.45 12.37 -4.31
CA THR A 17 -6.04 13.68 -4.01
C THR A 17 -6.41 13.75 -2.53
N PHE A 18 -6.15 14.88 -1.89
CA PHE A 18 -6.70 15.17 -0.57
C PHE A 18 -8.19 15.49 -0.70
N GLN A 19 -9.03 14.64 -0.10
CA GLN A 19 -10.46 14.92 0.05
C GLN A 19 -10.69 15.82 1.28
N GLU A 20 -9.94 15.60 2.36
CA GLU A 20 -10.00 16.40 3.57
C GLU A 20 -8.60 16.59 4.17
N ARG A 21 -8.34 17.78 4.71
CA ARG A 21 -7.22 18.07 5.60
C ARG A 21 -7.70 19.01 6.71
N ASN A 22 -7.80 18.50 7.92
CA ASN A 22 -8.22 19.26 9.07
C ASN A 22 -7.06 19.37 10.08
N ALA A 23 -6.53 20.59 10.23
CA ALA A 23 -5.42 20.86 11.14
C ALA A 23 -5.83 20.83 12.62
N GLU A 24 -7.08 21.17 12.93
CA GLU A 24 -7.60 21.22 14.31
C GLU A 24 -7.77 19.80 14.87
N THR A 25 -8.40 18.92 14.08
CA THR A 25 -8.62 17.52 14.48
C THR A 25 -7.44 16.61 14.14
N ARG A 26 -6.42 17.15 13.44
CA ARG A 26 -5.26 16.43 12.92
C ARG A 26 -5.66 15.19 12.11
N HIS A 27 -6.70 15.36 11.31
CA HIS A 27 -7.29 14.33 10.47
C HIS A 27 -7.08 14.65 8.99
N MET A 28 -6.89 13.61 8.17
CA MET A 28 -6.85 13.75 6.72
C MET A 28 -7.56 12.59 6.04
N GLN A 29 -8.13 12.86 4.88
CA GLN A 29 -8.72 11.86 4.01
C GLN A 29 -8.15 11.98 2.61
N LEU A 30 -7.75 10.85 2.05
CA LEU A 30 -7.14 10.72 0.73
C LEU A 30 -8.00 9.83 -0.16
N LEU A 31 -8.17 10.26 -1.40
CA LEU A 31 -8.72 9.45 -2.47
C LEU A 31 -7.60 9.08 -3.42
N GLY A 32 -7.47 7.79 -3.70
CA GLY A 32 -6.58 7.27 -4.72
C GLY A 32 -7.34 6.63 -5.87
N LYS A 33 -6.88 6.87 -7.08
CA LYS A 33 -7.33 6.16 -8.28
C LYS A 33 -6.12 5.65 -9.04
N GLY A 34 -6.23 4.46 -9.59
CA GLY A 34 -5.19 3.80 -10.37
C GLY A 34 -5.78 3.06 -11.55
N LEU A 35 -5.22 3.28 -12.74
CA LEU A 35 -5.52 2.48 -13.92
C LEU A 35 -4.32 1.63 -14.29
N ASP A 36 -4.54 0.33 -14.50
CA ASP A 36 -3.49 -0.53 -15.06
C ASP A 36 -3.11 -0.02 -16.46
N SER A 37 -1.82 0.14 -16.71
CA SER A 37 -1.29 0.75 -17.93
C SER A 37 -1.58 -0.06 -19.19
N LYS A 38 -1.99 -1.33 -19.03
CA LYS A 38 -2.43 -2.21 -20.12
C LYS A 38 -3.96 -2.34 -20.17
N GLY A 39 -4.69 -1.54 -19.40
CA GLY A 39 -6.15 -1.53 -19.36
C GLY A 39 -6.77 -2.78 -18.72
N LYS A 40 -6.00 -3.56 -17.94
CA LYS A 40 -6.46 -4.85 -17.40
C LYS A 40 -7.22 -4.75 -16.07
N GLY A 41 -7.49 -3.54 -15.60
CA GLY A 41 -8.23 -3.27 -14.38
C GLY A 41 -7.97 -1.88 -13.82
N SER A 42 -8.65 -1.59 -12.71
CA SER A 42 -8.50 -0.36 -11.93
C SER A 42 -8.28 -0.68 -10.45
N ALA A 43 -7.85 0.33 -9.72
CA ALA A 43 -7.82 0.36 -8.26
C ALA A 43 -8.36 1.70 -7.78
N ASP A 44 -9.30 1.68 -6.85
CA ASP A 44 -9.76 2.85 -6.12
C ASP A 44 -9.42 2.70 -4.64
N MET A 45 -9.12 3.81 -3.98
CA MET A 45 -8.69 3.84 -2.59
C MET A 45 -9.32 4.99 -1.83
N LEU A 46 -9.80 4.70 -0.63
CA LEU A 46 -10.10 5.68 0.42
C LEU A 46 -9.15 5.42 1.59
N MET A 47 -8.37 6.42 1.98
CA MET A 47 -7.50 6.35 3.16
C MET A 47 -7.85 7.46 4.14
N ASN A 48 -7.98 7.10 5.41
CA ASN A 48 -8.11 8.03 6.52
C ASN A 48 -6.84 8.01 7.35
N GLY A 49 -6.35 9.19 7.72
CA GLY A 49 -5.17 9.36 8.57
C GLY A 49 -5.51 10.21 9.79
N LYS A 50 -5.03 9.81 10.96
CA LYS A 50 -5.14 10.59 12.21
C LYS A 50 -3.77 10.70 12.86
N LEU A 51 -3.41 11.90 13.27
CA LEU A 51 -2.14 12.18 13.94
C LEU A 51 -2.41 12.55 15.39
N VAL A 52 -1.69 11.91 16.31
CA VAL A 52 -1.77 12.16 17.75
C VAL A 52 -0.36 12.38 18.29
N GLU A 53 -0.19 13.39 19.14
CA GLU A 53 1.06 13.59 19.85
C GLU A 53 1.22 12.52 20.93
N LYS A 54 2.40 11.88 20.97
CA LYS A 54 2.67 10.78 21.90
C LYS A 54 4.16 10.70 22.20
N ASP A 55 4.51 10.73 23.48
CA ASP A 55 5.87 10.52 23.99
C ASP A 55 6.94 11.40 23.29
N GLY A 56 6.60 12.68 23.01
CA GLY A 56 7.49 13.61 22.31
C GLY A 56 7.62 13.37 20.80
N GLY A 57 6.85 12.42 20.25
CA GLY A 57 6.72 12.14 18.83
C GLY A 57 5.28 12.29 18.32
N THR A 58 5.05 11.82 17.10
CA THR A 58 3.71 11.76 16.50
C THR A 58 3.37 10.32 16.15
N GLU A 59 2.31 9.80 16.77
CA GLU A 59 1.67 8.57 16.34
C GLU A 59 0.76 8.89 15.14
N VAL A 60 0.93 8.15 14.04
CA VAL A 60 0.11 8.28 12.84
C VAL A 60 -0.65 6.97 12.64
N THR A 61 -1.97 7.04 12.69
CA THR A 61 -2.85 5.90 12.44
C THR A 61 -3.51 6.09 11.09
N CYS A 62 -3.36 5.09 10.21
CA CYS A 62 -3.99 5.07 8.90
C CYS A 62 -4.94 3.88 8.78
N SER A 63 -6.13 4.10 8.21
CA SER A 63 -7.02 3.05 7.73
C SER A 63 -7.22 3.24 6.22
N MET A 64 -7.25 2.14 5.47
CA MET A 64 -7.30 2.17 4.02
C MET A 64 -8.30 1.12 3.53
N GLU A 65 -9.22 1.55 2.68
CA GLU A 65 -10.11 0.70 1.91
C GLU A 65 -9.65 0.73 0.46
N VAL A 66 -9.48 -0.45 -0.15
CA VAL A 66 -9.00 -0.59 -1.52
C VAL A 66 -9.94 -1.49 -2.29
N THR A 67 -10.47 -0.97 -3.39
CA THR A 67 -11.27 -1.72 -4.35
C THR A 67 -10.43 -1.98 -5.59
N ILE A 68 -10.28 -3.25 -5.96
CA ILE A 68 -9.54 -3.66 -7.16
C ILE A 68 -10.50 -4.35 -8.12
N THR A 69 -10.40 -4.02 -9.40
CA THR A 69 -11.21 -4.63 -10.48
C THR A 69 -10.32 -5.29 -11.52
N GLY A 70 -10.94 -6.08 -12.41
CA GLY A 70 -10.28 -6.70 -13.55
C GLY A 70 -9.46 -7.94 -13.19
N MET A 71 -8.36 -8.15 -13.91
CA MET A 71 -7.57 -9.39 -13.84
C MET A 71 -7.01 -9.66 -12.43
N LEU A 72 -6.65 -8.61 -11.68
CA LEU A 72 -6.10 -8.76 -10.33
C LEU A 72 -7.15 -9.16 -9.29
N ALA A 73 -8.42 -8.81 -9.48
CA ALA A 73 -9.50 -9.19 -8.57
C ALA A 73 -9.68 -10.73 -8.47
N GLN A 74 -9.23 -11.47 -9.48
CA GLN A 74 -9.33 -12.93 -9.55
C GLN A 74 -8.41 -13.66 -8.56
N PHE A 75 -7.41 -12.98 -7.99
CA PHE A 75 -6.47 -13.60 -7.05
C PHE A 75 -6.96 -13.64 -5.60
N GLY A 76 -8.14 -13.07 -5.33
CA GLY A 76 -8.74 -13.04 -4.01
C GLY A 76 -8.10 -12.02 -3.05
N SER A 77 -8.82 -11.73 -1.96
CA SER A 77 -8.49 -10.67 -1.02
C SER A 77 -7.13 -10.87 -0.34
N ARG A 78 -6.76 -12.13 -0.02
CA ARG A 78 -5.53 -12.41 0.74
C ARG A 78 -4.26 -11.95 0.03
N LEU A 79 -4.09 -12.28 -1.26
CA LEU A 79 -2.89 -11.86 -2.01
C LEU A 79 -2.84 -10.34 -2.16
N ILE A 80 -4.00 -9.70 -2.37
CA ILE A 80 -4.12 -8.25 -2.49
C ILE A 80 -3.70 -7.58 -1.17
N THR A 81 -4.22 -8.06 -0.04
CA THR A 81 -3.85 -7.54 1.29
C THR A 81 -2.36 -7.69 1.57
N ASP A 82 -1.77 -8.85 1.28
CA ASP A 82 -0.34 -9.08 1.53
C ASP A 82 0.54 -8.10 0.71
N VAL A 83 0.21 -7.87 -0.57
CA VAL A 83 0.93 -6.91 -1.43
C VAL A 83 0.70 -5.48 -0.94
N SER A 84 -0.53 -5.10 -0.62
CA SER A 84 -0.86 -3.76 -0.12
C SER A 84 -0.12 -3.44 1.17
N ASN A 85 -0.04 -4.39 2.11
CA ASN A 85 0.70 -4.23 3.35
C ASN A 85 2.20 -4.02 3.08
N SER A 86 2.80 -4.85 2.21
CA SER A 86 4.22 -4.69 1.86
C SER A 86 4.54 -3.34 1.22
N VAL A 87 3.64 -2.83 0.35
CA VAL A 87 3.78 -1.50 -0.26
C VAL A 87 3.63 -0.39 0.78
N PHE A 88 2.69 -0.56 1.72
CA PHE A 88 2.47 0.41 2.78
C PHE A 88 3.63 0.45 3.79
N ASP A 89 4.20 -0.70 4.17
CA ASP A 89 5.36 -0.78 5.04
C ASP A 89 6.56 -0.04 4.42
N GLN A 90 6.80 -0.24 3.13
CA GLN A 90 7.84 0.51 2.43
C GLN A 90 7.57 2.01 2.39
N PHE A 91 6.30 2.42 2.20
CA PHE A 91 5.93 3.82 2.29
C PHE A 91 6.24 4.39 3.68
N VAL A 92 5.92 3.68 4.75
CA VAL A 92 6.20 4.11 6.13
C VAL A 92 7.70 4.23 6.37
N ASP A 93 8.49 3.25 5.93
CA ASP A 93 9.96 3.28 6.03
C ASP A 93 10.53 4.52 5.31
N ASN A 94 10.12 4.72 4.06
CA ASN A 94 10.55 5.84 3.23
C ASN A 94 10.09 7.19 3.81
N PHE A 95 8.89 7.25 4.37
CA PHE A 95 8.36 8.45 4.99
C PHE A 95 9.18 8.83 6.23
N LYS A 96 9.49 7.86 7.09
CA LYS A 96 10.36 8.07 8.26
C LYS A 96 11.77 8.51 7.84
N ALA A 97 12.37 7.85 6.84
CA ALA A 97 13.68 8.21 6.33
C ALA A 97 13.70 9.66 5.80
N LYS A 98 12.68 10.03 5.02
CA LYS A 98 12.56 11.39 4.47
C LYS A 98 12.37 12.45 5.56
N LEU A 99 11.59 12.17 6.61
CA LEU A 99 11.46 13.07 7.76
C LEU A 99 12.78 13.26 8.52
N ALA A 100 13.64 12.24 8.54
CA ALA A 100 14.98 12.30 9.12
C ALA A 100 16.05 12.90 8.18
N GLY A 101 15.67 13.36 6.98
CA GLY A 101 16.60 13.92 5.98
C GLY A 101 17.40 12.87 5.20
N GLY A 102 17.02 11.59 5.27
CA GLY A 102 17.65 10.49 4.55
C GLY A 102 17.11 10.29 3.13
N GLU A 103 17.72 9.37 2.40
CA GLU A 103 17.29 8.97 1.05
C GLU A 103 16.09 8.01 1.08
N VAL A 104 15.31 8.03 -0.01
CA VAL A 104 14.12 7.19 -0.20
C VAL A 104 14.49 5.98 -1.06
N ASP A 105 14.19 4.78 -0.58
CA ASP A 105 14.38 3.54 -1.34
C ASP A 105 13.14 3.22 -2.18
N ASN A 106 13.26 3.37 -3.50
CA ASN A 106 12.19 3.08 -4.45
C ASN A 106 12.16 1.62 -4.92
N THR A 107 13.01 0.74 -4.37
CA THR A 107 13.01 -0.68 -4.72
C THR A 107 11.95 -1.42 -3.92
N LEU A 108 10.93 -1.97 -4.60
CA LEU A 108 9.91 -2.76 -3.92
C LEU A 108 10.54 -4.00 -3.28
N LYS A 109 10.43 -4.12 -1.95
CA LYS A 109 10.87 -5.29 -1.17
C LYS A 109 9.94 -6.50 -1.40
N ALA A 110 9.68 -6.84 -2.66
CA ALA A 110 8.81 -7.95 -3.07
C ALA A 110 9.39 -9.35 -2.75
N GLY A 111 10.65 -9.42 -2.31
CA GLY A 111 11.37 -10.67 -2.05
C GLY A 111 10.84 -11.48 -0.87
N SER A 112 10.18 -10.86 0.12
CA SER A 112 9.66 -11.58 1.30
C SER A 112 8.37 -12.37 1.03
N MET A 113 7.64 -12.03 -0.04
CA MET A 113 6.30 -12.57 -0.34
C MET A 113 6.33 -13.97 -1.00
N MET A 114 7.43 -14.35 -1.66
CA MET A 114 7.58 -15.73 -2.18
C MET A 114 7.93 -16.73 -1.08
N GLY A 115 8.59 -16.31 0.00
CA GLY A 115 9.06 -17.24 1.05
C GLY A 115 7.93 -17.83 1.90
N SER A 116 6.86 -17.06 2.13
CA SER A 116 5.73 -17.45 2.99
C SER A 116 4.75 -18.41 2.30
N VAL A 117 4.58 -18.31 0.97
CA VAL A 117 3.69 -19.23 0.21
C VAL A 117 4.33 -20.61 0.03
N VAL A 118 5.64 -20.68 -0.19
CA VAL A 118 6.37 -21.96 -0.33
C VAL A 118 6.31 -22.76 0.98
N LYS A 119 6.40 -22.09 2.14
CA LYS A 119 6.37 -22.77 3.44
C LYS A 119 5.00 -23.34 3.82
N GLY A 120 3.90 -22.76 3.29
CA GLY A 120 2.54 -23.23 3.54
C GLY A 120 2.09 -24.42 2.69
N ILE A 121 2.64 -24.58 1.48
CA ILE A 121 2.26 -25.64 0.53
C ILE A 121 3.12 -26.91 0.69
N LEU A 122 4.35 -26.79 1.20
CA LEU A 122 5.31 -27.90 1.31
C LEU A 122 5.47 -28.48 2.72
N GLY A 123 4.60 -28.10 3.66
CA GLY A 123 4.86 -28.27 5.08
C GLY A 123 3.76 -28.92 5.90
N LYS A 124 3.22 -30.08 5.51
CA LYS A 124 2.75 -31.11 6.47
C LYS A 124 2.96 -32.52 5.90
N LYS A 125 3.80 -33.29 6.60
CA LYS A 125 3.70 -34.76 6.65
C LYS A 125 2.38 -35.15 7.31
#